data_AF-A0A3D4D0K5-F1
#
_entry.id   AF-A0A3D4D0K5-F1
#
_cell.length_a   1.000
_cell.length_b   1.000
_cell.length_c   1.000
_cell.angle_alpha   90.00
_cell.angle_beta   90.00
_cell.angle_gamma   90.00
#
_symmetry.space_group_name_H-M   'P 1'
#
loop_
_entity.id
_entity.type
_entity.pdbx_description
1 polymer ?
#
loop_
_entity_poly.entity_id
_entity_poly.type
_entity_poly.pdbx_seq_one_letter_code
_entity_poly.pdbx_strand_id
1 'polypeptide(L)'
;EATMLGKQQLKWLMDGIRESKSDFIFVVSSVNFMVPHVGSGGGTDKQAKIKKDDAWTVFLQEREELIEFWDGLDKAVFVLTGDLHNSFAIKITDNVYEFASGPHNSINHAPMKDEGGRPANGRFKYGPRACDIRWSSYAMEDIPRANRTFPHYCVVQVNNVFNNPVERDGERWFAFPHPQVIFQFHDALTGELRYSETIVLGLK
;
A
#
# COMPACT_ATOMS: atom_id res chain seq x y z
N GLU A 1 -6.03 -22.24 -13.12
CA GLU A 1 -6.74 -21.10 -12.49
C GLU A 1 -6.23 -19.80 -13.11
N ALA A 2 -6.99 -18.71 -12.97
CA ALA A 2 -6.57 -17.41 -13.46
C ALA A 2 -5.52 -16.80 -12.52
N THR A 3 -4.56 -16.08 -13.09
CA THR A 3 -3.43 -15.44 -12.39
C THR A 3 -3.37 -13.97 -12.79
N MET A 4 -2.98 -13.09 -11.86
CA MET A 4 -2.74 -11.67 -12.10
C MET A 4 -1.47 -11.45 -12.91
N LEU A 5 -0.35 -12.07 -12.50
CA LEU A 5 0.96 -11.88 -13.15
C LEU A 5 1.23 -12.94 -14.23
N GLY A 6 0.71 -14.14 -14.03
CA GLY A 6 1.11 -15.30 -14.81
C GLY A 6 2.50 -15.81 -14.42
N LYS A 7 2.76 -17.07 -14.76
CA LYS A 7 3.91 -17.83 -14.24
C LYS A 7 5.27 -17.17 -14.49
N GLN A 8 5.45 -16.56 -15.66
CA GLN A 8 6.74 -15.96 -16.04
C GLN A 8 7.04 -14.71 -15.21
N GLN A 9 6.07 -13.79 -15.09
CA GLN A 9 6.27 -12.55 -14.34
C GLN A 9 6.32 -12.82 -12.83
N LEU A 10 5.49 -13.74 -12.32
CA LEU A 10 5.55 -14.17 -10.92
C LEU A 10 6.95 -14.72 -10.56
N LYS A 11 7.47 -15.65 -11.37
CA LYS A 11 8.80 -16.23 -11.17
C LYS A 11 9.89 -15.15 -11.23
N TRP A 12 9.84 -14.29 -12.25
CA TRP A 12 10.80 -13.19 -12.40
C TRP A 12 10.81 -12.26 -11.18
N LEU A 13 9.62 -11.91 -10.66
CA LEU A 13 9.49 -11.05 -9.48
C LEU A 13 10.10 -11.72 -8.24
N MET A 14 9.72 -12.97 -7.97
CA MET A 14 10.21 -13.69 -6.79
C MET A 14 11.72 -13.92 -6.83
N ASP A 15 12.27 -14.29 -8.00
CA ASP A 15 13.72 -14.49 -8.15
C ASP A 15 14.47 -13.17 -8.00
N GLY A 16 13.99 -12.08 -8.62
CA GLY A 16 14.61 -10.76 -8.48
C GLY A 16 14.62 -10.24 -7.04
N ILE A 17 13.55 -10.48 -6.28
CA ILE A 17 13.50 -10.14 -4.85
C ILE A 17 14.47 -11.01 -4.05
N ARG A 18 14.55 -12.32 -4.34
CA ARG A 18 15.44 -13.25 -3.65
C ARG A 18 16.91 -12.89 -3.87
N GLU A 19 17.27 -12.44 -5.06
CA GLU A 19 18.63 -12.04 -5.43
C GLU A 19 18.99 -10.63 -4.96
N SER A 20 18.00 -9.83 -4.56
CA SER A 20 18.21 -8.45 -4.10
C SER A 20 18.97 -8.39 -2.78
N LYS A 21 20.02 -7.57 -2.76
CA LYS A 21 20.80 -7.24 -1.55
C LYS A 21 20.19 -6.12 -0.72
N SER A 22 19.04 -5.58 -1.13
CA SER A 22 18.41 -4.43 -0.46
C SER A 22 17.68 -4.88 0.81
N ASP A 23 17.68 -4.04 1.85
CA ASP A 23 16.92 -4.23 3.09
C ASP A 23 15.41 -3.99 2.90
N PHE A 24 15.09 -3.11 1.95
CA PHE A 24 13.73 -2.68 1.62
C PHE A 24 13.40 -3.03 0.17
N ILE A 25 12.21 -3.59 -0.05
CA ILE A 25 11.71 -3.95 -1.36
C ILE A 25 10.42 -3.17 -1.62
N PHE A 26 10.37 -2.44 -2.73
CA PHE A 26 9.17 -1.73 -3.16
C PHE A 26 8.57 -2.42 -4.39
N VAL A 27 7.35 -2.92 -4.26
CA VAL A 27 6.59 -3.56 -5.34
C VAL A 27 5.49 -2.59 -5.75
N VAL A 28 5.54 -2.08 -6.98
CA VAL A 28 4.53 -1.13 -7.49
C VAL A 28 3.48 -1.89 -8.28
N SER A 29 2.22 -1.79 -7.87
CA SER A 29 1.08 -2.40 -8.53
C SER A 29 0.02 -1.35 -8.85
N SER A 30 -0.63 -1.46 -10.01
CA SER A 30 -1.67 -0.52 -10.40
C SER A 30 -2.98 -0.69 -9.64
N VAL A 31 -3.20 -1.87 -9.05
CA VAL A 31 -4.46 -2.25 -8.38
C VAL A 31 -4.21 -2.61 -6.91
N ASN A 32 -5.24 -2.44 -6.10
CA ASN A 32 -5.27 -2.72 -4.66
C ASN A 32 -4.94 -4.18 -4.31
N PHE A 33 -4.31 -4.38 -3.14
CA PHE A 33 -3.80 -5.66 -2.70
C PHE A 33 -4.71 -6.33 -1.65
N MET A 34 -5.05 -5.63 -0.56
CA MET A 34 -5.85 -6.17 0.55
C MET A 34 -7.31 -5.71 0.57
N VAL A 35 -7.57 -4.47 0.15
CA VAL A 35 -8.90 -3.85 0.11
C VAL A 35 -9.50 -4.12 -1.26
N PRO A 36 -10.74 -4.58 -1.44
CA PRO A 36 -11.28 -4.95 -2.77
C PRO A 36 -11.87 -3.77 -3.54
N HIS A 37 -12.03 -3.89 -4.87
CA HIS A 37 -12.77 -2.90 -5.70
C HIS A 37 -14.13 -3.43 -6.11
N VAL A 38 -15.10 -3.42 -5.19
CA VAL A 38 -16.41 -4.06 -5.39
C VAL A 38 -17.49 -3.11 -5.90
N GLY A 39 -17.20 -1.81 -5.98
CA GLY A 39 -18.19 -0.80 -6.39
C GLY A 39 -17.66 0.20 -7.41
N SER A 40 -18.58 1.02 -7.93
CA SER A 40 -18.36 1.89 -9.09
C SER A 40 -17.99 3.33 -8.75
N GLY A 41 -17.54 3.60 -7.52
CA GLY A 41 -17.16 4.95 -7.10
C GLY A 41 -18.34 5.93 -7.19
N GLY A 42 -19.53 5.43 -6.86
CA GLY A 42 -20.81 6.14 -7.03
C GLY A 42 -21.39 6.20 -8.46
N GLY A 43 -20.78 5.54 -9.44
CA GLY A 43 -21.39 5.29 -10.76
C GLY A 43 -22.32 4.06 -10.76
N THR A 44 -23.07 3.86 -11.86
CA THR A 44 -23.85 2.63 -12.07
C THR A 44 -22.94 1.57 -12.69
N ASP A 45 -22.77 0.43 -12.01
CA ASP A 45 -22.13 -0.73 -12.61
C ASP A 45 -23.00 -1.25 -13.76
N LYS A 46 -22.40 -1.32 -14.96
CA LYS A 46 -23.08 -1.80 -16.17
C LYS A 46 -22.90 -3.31 -16.37
N GLN A 47 -22.05 -3.97 -15.57
CA GLN A 47 -21.86 -5.41 -15.64
C GLN A 47 -22.90 -6.15 -14.79
N ALA A 48 -23.96 -6.61 -15.44
CA ALA A 48 -25.09 -7.27 -14.76
C ALA A 48 -24.80 -8.70 -14.25
N LYS A 49 -23.70 -9.33 -14.68
CA LYS A 49 -23.45 -10.78 -14.44
C LYS A 49 -22.16 -11.10 -13.69
N ILE A 50 -21.18 -10.19 -13.71
CA ILE A 50 -19.84 -10.40 -13.16
C ILE A 50 -19.68 -9.37 -12.05
N LYS A 51 -19.30 -9.81 -10.85
CA LYS A 51 -18.98 -8.89 -9.76
C LYS A 51 -17.73 -8.10 -10.13
N LYS A 52 -17.73 -6.80 -9.85
CA LYS A 52 -16.73 -5.86 -10.34
C LYS A 52 -15.28 -6.13 -9.87
N ASP A 53 -15.10 -6.78 -8.73
CA ASP A 53 -13.77 -6.97 -8.11
C ASP A 53 -12.74 -7.54 -9.10
N ASP A 54 -11.74 -6.72 -9.44
CA ASP A 54 -10.80 -6.91 -10.55
C ASP A 54 -9.33 -6.82 -10.13
N ALA A 55 -9.07 -6.73 -8.83
CA ALA A 55 -7.76 -6.55 -8.25
C ALA A 55 -7.21 -7.86 -7.62
N TRP A 56 -6.10 -7.78 -6.88
CA TRP A 56 -5.49 -8.94 -6.20
C TRP A 56 -6.44 -9.68 -5.26
N THR A 57 -7.51 -9.02 -4.83
CA THR A 57 -8.59 -9.52 -3.98
C THR A 57 -9.45 -10.62 -4.61
N VAL A 58 -9.37 -10.85 -5.93
CA VAL A 58 -9.95 -12.05 -6.57
C VAL A 58 -8.91 -13.09 -7.00
N PHE A 59 -7.62 -12.72 -7.05
CA PHE A 59 -6.50 -13.62 -7.34
C PHE A 59 -5.87 -14.16 -6.04
N LEU A 60 -6.72 -14.67 -5.15
CA LEU A 60 -6.37 -14.94 -3.75
C LEU A 60 -5.19 -15.90 -3.61
N GLN A 61 -5.11 -16.96 -4.41
CA GLN A 61 -4.02 -17.93 -4.30
C GLN A 61 -2.65 -17.30 -4.62
N GLU A 62 -2.53 -16.60 -5.75
CA GLU A 62 -1.28 -15.93 -6.14
C GLU A 62 -0.93 -14.79 -5.17
N ARG A 63 -1.94 -14.07 -4.65
CA ARG A 63 -1.75 -13.05 -3.61
C ARG A 63 -1.18 -13.65 -2.34
N GLU A 64 -1.74 -14.75 -1.84
CA GLU A 64 -1.25 -15.40 -0.62
C GLU A 64 0.13 -16.02 -0.82
N GLU A 65 0.43 -16.60 -2.00
CA GLU A 65 1.77 -17.09 -2.36
C GLU A 65 2.81 -15.97 -2.27
N LEU A 66 2.50 -14.78 -2.77
CA LEU A 66 3.37 -13.61 -2.67
C LEU A 66 3.55 -13.15 -1.22
N ILE A 67 2.47 -13.06 -0.43
CA ILE A 67 2.55 -12.67 0.98
C ILE A 67 3.42 -13.64 1.77
N GLU A 68 3.21 -14.95 1.61
CA GLU A 68 4.01 -15.96 2.30
C GLU A 68 5.48 -15.91 1.90
N PHE A 69 5.75 -15.74 0.61
CA PHE A 69 7.12 -15.57 0.12
C PHE A 69 7.79 -14.33 0.71
N TRP A 70 7.12 -13.18 0.69
CA TRP A 70 7.66 -11.92 1.20
C TRP A 70 7.84 -11.93 2.72
N ASP A 71 6.87 -12.48 3.46
CA ASP A 71 6.92 -12.52 4.93
C ASP A 71 8.05 -13.43 5.45
N GLY A 72 8.43 -14.45 4.67
CA GLY A 72 9.55 -15.34 4.96
C GLY A 72 10.94 -14.73 4.72
N LEU A 73 11.04 -13.49 4.23
CA LEU A 73 12.31 -12.79 4.00
C LEU A 73 12.76 -12.04 5.26
N ASP A 74 14.06 -11.74 5.34
CA ASP A 74 14.65 -10.84 6.33
C ASP A 74 14.57 -9.36 5.91
N LYS A 75 13.62 -9.04 5.02
CA LYS A 75 13.44 -7.75 4.36
C LYS A 75 12.04 -7.21 4.63
N ALA A 76 11.89 -5.88 4.64
CA ALA A 76 10.55 -5.29 4.61
C ALA A 76 10.09 -5.12 3.15
N VAL A 77 8.87 -5.55 2.85
CA VAL A 77 8.25 -5.45 1.52
C VAL A 77 7.08 -4.49 1.57
N PHE A 78 7.12 -3.47 0.71
CA PHE A 78 6.12 -2.42 0.59
C PHE A 78 5.43 -2.55 -0.77
N VAL A 79 4.15 -2.90 -0.77
CA VAL A 79 3.31 -2.94 -1.97
C VAL A 79 2.66 -1.56 -2.15
N LEU A 80 3.08 -0.83 -3.17
CA LEU A 80 2.53 0.48 -3.50
C LEU A 80 1.39 0.31 -4.50
N THR A 81 0.17 0.64 -4.09
CA THR A 81 -1.06 0.40 -4.86
C THR A 81 -1.81 1.68 -5.21
N GLY A 82 -2.79 1.56 -6.10
CA GLY A 82 -3.67 2.63 -6.55
C GLY A 82 -5.12 2.17 -6.70
N ASP A 83 -5.77 2.59 -7.79
CA ASP A 83 -7.13 2.24 -8.22
C ASP A 83 -8.29 2.74 -7.33
N LEU A 84 -8.29 2.48 -6.02
CA LEU A 84 -9.41 2.79 -5.13
C LEU A 84 -9.65 4.29 -4.87
N HIS A 85 -8.80 5.13 -5.44
CA HIS A 85 -8.80 6.57 -5.24
C HIS A 85 -8.84 7.00 -3.77
N ASN A 86 -8.26 6.22 -2.86
CA ASN A 86 -8.13 6.54 -1.45
C ASN A 86 -6.69 6.29 -1.02
N SER A 87 -6.28 6.93 0.08
CA SER A 87 -4.98 6.73 0.69
C SER A 87 -5.10 5.77 1.85
N PHE A 88 -4.12 4.89 2.03
CA PHE A 88 -4.07 4.03 3.21
C PHE A 88 -2.66 3.51 3.49
N ALA A 89 -2.45 3.16 4.76
CA ALA A 89 -1.32 2.40 5.27
C ALA A 89 -1.88 1.12 5.91
N ILE A 90 -1.50 -0.04 5.38
CA ILE A 90 -2.00 -1.33 5.82
C ILE A 90 -0.80 -2.20 6.20
N LYS A 91 -0.81 -2.69 7.43
CA LYS A 91 0.09 -3.74 7.88
C LYS A 91 -0.55 -5.10 7.60
N ILE A 92 0.08 -5.90 6.75
CA ILE A 92 -0.42 -7.24 6.36
C ILE A 92 0.18 -8.29 7.29
N THR A 93 1.49 -8.22 7.47
CA THR A 93 2.28 -9.05 8.39
C THR A 93 3.31 -8.16 9.10
N ASP A 94 4.28 -8.75 9.82
CA ASP A 94 5.36 -7.97 10.41
C ASP A 94 6.35 -7.42 9.37
N ASN A 95 6.46 -8.07 8.21
CA ASN A 95 7.38 -7.72 7.14
C ASN A 95 6.71 -7.15 5.88
N VAL A 96 5.39 -7.35 5.71
CA VAL A 96 4.67 -6.97 4.48
C VAL A 96 3.63 -5.89 4.77
N TYR A 97 3.68 -4.83 3.96
CA TYR A 97 2.81 -3.66 4.09
C TYR A 97 2.26 -3.28 2.72
N GLU A 98 1.06 -2.71 2.70
CA GLU A 98 0.46 -2.06 1.53
C GLU A 98 0.27 -0.57 1.81
N PHE A 99 0.64 0.26 0.83
CA PHE A 99 0.42 1.70 0.85
C PHE A 99 -0.25 2.14 -0.45
N ALA A 100 -1.29 2.95 -0.34
CA ALA A 100 -1.88 3.64 -1.48
C ALA A 100 -1.91 5.14 -1.22
N SER A 101 -1.68 5.94 -2.26
CA SER A 101 -1.93 7.38 -2.26
C SER A 101 -3.07 7.68 -3.20
N GLY A 102 -4.15 8.26 -2.67
CA GLY A 102 -5.28 8.70 -3.45
C GLY A 102 -4.89 9.76 -4.50
N PRO A 103 -5.65 9.87 -5.60
CA PRO A 103 -5.34 10.75 -6.72
C PRO A 103 -5.63 12.21 -6.39
N HIS A 104 -4.98 13.10 -7.13
CA HIS A 104 -5.23 14.55 -7.07
C HIS A 104 -6.44 14.99 -7.90
N ASN A 105 -6.90 14.19 -8.86
CA ASN A 105 -7.81 14.60 -9.92
C ASN A 105 -9.03 13.67 -10.12
N SER A 106 -9.29 12.77 -9.17
CA SER A 106 -10.42 11.86 -9.25
C SER A 106 -11.19 11.83 -7.94
N ILE A 107 -12.43 11.34 -8.02
CA ILE A 107 -13.33 11.21 -6.89
C ILE A 107 -12.92 9.99 -6.06
N ASN A 108 -12.83 10.16 -4.74
CA ASN A 108 -12.58 9.07 -3.81
C ASN A 108 -13.75 8.08 -3.80
N HIS A 109 -13.43 6.79 -3.73
CA HIS A 109 -14.42 5.75 -3.48
C HIS A 109 -15.01 5.90 -2.06
N ALA A 110 -16.27 5.50 -1.87
CA ALA A 110 -16.87 5.44 -0.54
C ALA A 110 -16.67 4.03 0.03
N PRO A 111 -15.88 3.85 1.11
CA PRO A 111 -15.42 2.52 1.48
C PRO A 111 -16.52 1.50 1.81
N MET A 112 -17.63 1.95 2.40
CA MET A 112 -18.78 1.09 2.69
C MET A 112 -19.48 0.52 1.45
N LYS A 113 -19.45 1.24 0.32
CA LYS A 113 -20.12 0.83 -0.93
C LYS A 113 -19.15 0.18 -1.90
N ASP A 114 -17.94 0.70 -1.95
CA ASP A 114 -17.01 0.44 -3.04
C ASP A 114 -15.81 -0.44 -2.64
N GLU A 115 -15.52 -0.57 -1.33
CA GLU A 115 -14.26 -1.13 -0.83
C GLU A 115 -14.47 -2.24 0.21
N GLY A 116 -15.57 -2.99 0.07
CA GLY A 116 -15.88 -4.14 0.93
C GLY A 116 -16.17 -3.78 2.39
N GLY A 117 -16.52 -2.53 2.68
CA GLY A 117 -16.85 -2.11 4.04
C GLY A 117 -15.65 -2.00 4.97
N ARG A 118 -14.44 -1.78 4.44
CA ARG A 118 -13.28 -1.56 5.30
C ARG A 118 -13.49 -0.39 6.27
N PRO A 119 -12.94 -0.44 7.49
CA PRO A 119 -12.96 0.69 8.41
C PRO A 119 -11.90 1.75 8.03
N ALA A 120 -11.97 2.92 8.66
CA ALA A 120 -10.93 3.96 8.52
C ALA A 120 -9.58 3.52 9.11
N ASN A 121 -9.62 2.70 10.16
CA ASN A 121 -8.48 2.01 10.77
C ASN A 121 -8.96 0.76 11.54
N GLY A 122 -8.02 -0.10 11.93
CA GLY A 122 -8.29 -1.34 12.66
C GLY A 122 -8.30 -2.59 11.78
N ARG A 123 -8.83 -3.68 12.34
CA ARG A 123 -8.83 -5.00 11.71
C ARG A 123 -9.76 -5.01 10.48
N PHE A 124 -9.27 -5.58 9.38
CA PHE A 124 -10.05 -5.82 8.18
C PHE A 124 -9.73 -7.21 7.62
N LYS A 125 -10.71 -7.85 6.96
CA LYS A 125 -10.52 -9.15 6.33
C LYS A 125 -11.33 -9.24 5.04
N TYR A 126 -10.64 -9.48 3.94
CA TYR A 126 -11.24 -9.84 2.66
C TYR A 126 -10.45 -10.98 2.01
N GLY A 127 -11.13 -12.09 1.73
CA GLY A 127 -10.49 -13.36 1.41
C GLY A 127 -9.93 -14.07 2.66
N PRO A 128 -8.87 -14.88 2.53
CA PRO A 128 -8.42 -15.78 3.60
C PRO A 128 -7.69 -15.06 4.74
N ARG A 129 -7.01 -13.94 4.44
CA ARG A 129 -6.13 -13.22 5.37
C ARG A 129 -6.77 -11.94 5.93
N ALA A 130 -6.58 -11.71 7.23
CA ALA A 130 -6.87 -10.44 7.88
C ALA A 130 -5.63 -9.54 7.89
N CYS A 131 -5.82 -8.23 7.88
CA CYS A 131 -4.78 -7.22 7.99
C CYS A 131 -5.18 -6.13 9.01
N ASP A 132 -4.24 -5.25 9.32
CA ASP A 132 -4.45 -4.06 10.15
C ASP A 132 -4.33 -2.80 9.29
N ILE A 133 -5.46 -2.12 9.05
CA ILE A 133 -5.45 -0.78 8.47
C ILE A 133 -4.96 0.17 9.56
N ARG A 134 -3.76 0.71 9.40
CA ARG A 134 -3.16 1.63 10.37
C ARG A 134 -3.78 3.01 10.26
N TRP A 135 -3.99 3.44 9.02
CA TRP A 135 -4.66 4.68 8.68
C TRP A 135 -5.23 4.61 7.27
N SER A 136 -6.30 5.36 7.02
CA SER A 136 -6.80 5.58 5.66
C SER A 136 -7.58 6.88 5.54
N SER A 137 -7.61 7.44 4.34
CA SER A 137 -8.65 8.42 3.97
C SER A 137 -10.00 7.70 3.91
N TYR A 138 -11.04 8.43 4.30
CA TYR A 138 -12.37 7.85 4.44
C TYR A 138 -13.46 8.83 4.01
N ALA A 139 -14.10 8.54 2.88
CA ALA A 139 -15.29 9.26 2.44
C ALA A 139 -16.54 8.59 3.02
N MET A 140 -17.26 9.31 3.89
CA MET A 140 -18.54 8.83 4.43
C MET A 140 -19.60 8.68 3.32
N GLU A 141 -20.53 7.74 3.49
CA GLU A 141 -21.51 7.39 2.45
C GLU A 141 -22.49 8.50 2.09
N ASP A 142 -22.76 9.38 3.06
CA ASP A 142 -23.66 10.52 2.99
C ASP A 142 -23.04 11.72 2.26
N ILE A 143 -21.72 11.75 2.09
CA ILE A 143 -21.03 12.77 1.30
C ILE A 143 -21.46 12.61 -0.16
N PRO A 144 -22.03 13.65 -0.81
CA PRO A 144 -22.38 13.61 -2.22
C PRO A 144 -21.16 13.26 -3.08
N ARG A 145 -21.35 12.44 -4.13
CA ARG A 145 -20.25 11.94 -4.97
C ARG A 145 -19.30 13.03 -5.46
N ALA A 146 -19.85 14.16 -5.92
CA ALA A 146 -19.06 15.29 -6.44
C ALA A 146 -18.15 15.95 -5.37
N ASN A 147 -18.42 15.74 -4.09
CA ASN A 147 -17.72 16.35 -2.96
C ASN A 147 -16.72 15.38 -2.29
N ARG A 148 -16.57 14.15 -2.80
CA ARG A 148 -15.58 13.19 -2.30
C ARG A 148 -14.25 13.41 -3.01
N THR A 149 -13.64 14.57 -2.76
CA THR A 149 -12.35 14.96 -3.32
C THR A 149 -11.42 15.34 -2.17
N PHE A 150 -10.83 14.32 -1.56
CA PHE A 150 -9.88 14.34 -0.46
C PHE A 150 -8.49 13.92 -0.98
N PRO A 151 -7.81 14.81 -1.73
CA PRO A 151 -6.55 14.48 -2.36
C PRO A 151 -5.42 14.43 -1.34
N HIS A 152 -4.52 13.46 -1.50
CA HIS A 152 -3.33 13.32 -0.69
C HIS A 152 -2.12 13.02 -1.58
N TYR A 153 -0.93 13.44 -1.14
CA TYR A 153 0.32 12.91 -1.66
C TYR A 153 1.08 12.18 -0.56
N CYS A 154 1.86 11.17 -0.94
CA CYS A 154 2.72 10.42 -0.03
C CYS A 154 4.19 10.71 -0.34
N VAL A 155 4.95 11.09 0.69
CA VAL A 155 6.40 11.20 0.64
C VAL A 155 6.99 9.96 1.31
N VAL A 156 7.83 9.23 0.58
CA VAL A 156 8.57 8.08 1.11
C VAL A 156 10.00 8.51 1.40
N GLN A 157 10.35 8.57 2.68
CA GLN A 157 11.70 8.89 3.13
C GLN A 157 12.43 7.62 3.55
N VAL A 158 13.59 7.35 2.96
CA VAL A 158 14.46 6.23 3.31
C VAL A 158 15.65 6.75 4.11
N ASN A 159 15.76 6.33 5.37
CA ASN A 159 16.90 6.65 6.23
C ASN A 159 17.70 5.36 6.46
N ASN A 160 18.66 5.09 5.58
CA ASN A 160 19.57 3.97 5.68
C ASN A 160 21.04 4.38 5.90
N VAL A 161 21.35 5.66 5.72
CA VAL A 161 22.68 6.23 5.97
C VAL A 161 22.60 7.54 6.74
N PHE A 162 23.68 7.91 7.42
CA PHE A 162 23.85 9.23 8.03
C PHE A 162 25.21 9.81 7.68
N ASN A 163 25.26 11.14 7.55
CA ASN A 163 26.50 11.86 7.33
C ASN A 163 27.28 11.96 8.65
N ASN A 164 28.52 11.50 8.65
CA ASN A 164 29.41 11.50 9.82
C ASN A 164 30.80 12.00 9.41
N PRO A 165 30.94 13.26 8.98
CA PRO A 165 32.18 13.77 8.41
C PRO A 165 33.25 13.96 9.49
N VAL A 166 34.52 14.01 9.06
CA VAL A 166 35.65 14.31 9.96
C VAL A 166 35.74 15.81 10.23
N GLU A 167 35.59 16.61 9.18
CA GLU A 167 35.58 18.07 9.24
C GLU A 167 34.16 18.62 9.22
N ARG A 168 33.97 19.79 9.82
CA ARG A 168 32.68 20.51 9.76
C ARG A 168 32.31 20.77 8.31
N ASP A 169 31.04 20.56 7.98
CA ASP A 169 30.46 20.70 6.64
C ASP A 169 30.99 19.72 5.57
N GLY A 170 31.77 18.70 5.98
CA GLY A 170 32.19 17.61 5.10
C GLY A 170 31.11 16.54 4.87
N GLU A 171 31.47 15.52 4.08
CA GLU A 171 30.60 14.39 3.75
C GLU A 171 31.32 13.04 3.97
N ARG A 172 30.72 12.14 4.75
CA ARG A 172 31.15 10.75 4.93
C ARG A 172 29.97 9.90 5.42
N TRP A 173 29.40 9.08 4.54
CA TRP A 173 28.23 8.27 4.86
C TRP A 173 28.56 7.00 5.63
N PHE A 174 27.78 6.73 6.68
CA PHE A 174 27.76 5.45 7.39
C PHE A 174 26.36 4.86 7.33
N ALA A 175 26.27 3.54 7.20
CA ALA A 175 24.99 2.83 7.26
C ALA A 175 24.43 2.84 8.69
N PHE A 176 23.12 3.02 8.81
CA PHE A 176 22.41 2.75 10.06
C PHE A 176 22.38 1.23 10.30
N PRO A 177 22.63 0.75 11.53
CA PRO A 177 22.43 -0.67 11.88
C PRO A 177 20.96 -1.10 11.76
N HIS A 178 20.05 -0.16 11.95
CA HIS A 178 18.61 -0.33 11.87
C HIS A 178 18.05 0.73 10.94
N PRO A 179 18.07 0.49 9.62
CA PRO A 179 17.55 1.44 8.66
C PRO A 179 16.03 1.55 8.82
N GLN A 180 15.46 2.67 8.36
CA GLN A 180 14.01 2.89 8.42
C GLN A 180 13.47 3.48 7.12
N VAL A 181 12.19 3.20 6.86
CA VAL A 181 11.39 3.87 5.84
C VAL A 181 10.22 4.57 6.53
N ILE A 182 10.00 5.84 6.18
CA ILE A 182 8.88 6.64 6.67
C ILE A 182 7.97 6.96 5.48
N PHE A 183 6.72 6.54 5.55
CA PHE A 183 5.66 6.94 4.62
C PHE A 183 4.88 8.09 5.25
N GLN A 184 4.88 9.26 4.61
CA GLN A 184 4.23 10.47 5.12
C GLN A 184 3.11 10.89 4.18
N PHE A 185 1.88 10.83 4.66
CA PHE A 185 0.70 11.27 3.91
C PHE A 185 0.39 12.71 4.26
N HIS A 186 0.32 13.54 3.23
CA HIS A 186 -0.01 14.95 3.33
C HIS A 186 -1.31 15.24 2.61
N ASP A 187 -2.06 16.18 3.16
CA ASP A 187 -3.16 16.83 2.45
C ASP A 187 -2.62 17.57 1.23
N ALA A 188 -3.13 17.25 0.05
CA ALA A 188 -2.56 17.80 -1.18
C ALA A 188 -2.93 19.26 -1.47
N LEU A 189 -3.91 19.82 -0.75
CA LEU A 189 -4.31 21.22 -0.91
C LEU A 189 -3.53 22.15 0.01
N THR A 190 -3.18 21.66 1.20
CA THR A 190 -2.58 22.47 2.28
C THR A 190 -1.13 22.10 2.57
N GLY A 191 -0.68 20.90 2.20
CA GLY A 191 0.61 20.33 2.59
C GLY A 191 0.67 19.82 4.03
N GLU A 192 -0.42 19.91 4.79
CA GLU A 192 -0.48 19.45 6.18
C GLU A 192 -0.25 17.95 6.27
N LEU A 193 0.64 17.53 7.19
CA LEU A 193 0.83 16.11 7.51
C LEU A 193 -0.47 15.55 8.11
N ARG A 194 -1.01 14.49 7.51
CA ARG A 194 -2.20 13.77 7.97
C ARG A 194 -1.86 12.49 8.71
N TYR A 195 -0.82 11.79 8.26
CA TYR A 195 -0.38 10.54 8.86
C TYR A 195 1.07 10.23 8.50
N SER A 196 1.77 9.50 9.38
CA SER A 196 3.06 8.90 9.06
C SER A 196 3.14 7.47 9.57
N GLU A 197 3.58 6.55 8.72
CA GLU A 197 3.97 5.19 9.12
C GLU A 197 5.49 5.07 9.06
N THR A 198 6.10 4.68 10.16
CA THR A 198 7.55 4.41 10.23
C THR A 198 7.78 2.92 10.42
N ILE A 199 8.56 2.32 9.53
CA ILE A 199 8.99 0.93 9.61
C ILE A 199 10.50 0.93 9.84
N VAL A 200 10.94 0.30 10.93
CA VAL A 200 12.35 0.16 11.28
C VAL A 200 12.74 -1.31 11.19
N LEU A 201 13.79 -1.62 10.45
CA LEU A 201 14.26 -3.00 10.31
C LEU A 201 15.16 -3.38 11.50
N GLY A 202 14.90 -4.55 12.10
CA GLY A 202 15.77 -5.14 13.12
C GLY A 202 15.62 -4.57 14.55
N LEU A 203 14.74 -3.60 14.79
CA LEU A 203 14.32 -3.20 16.14
C LEU A 203 12.96 -3.83 16.43
N LYS A 204 12.92 -4.78 17.37
CA LYS A 204 11.71 -5.45 17.86
C LYS A 204 11.37 -4.99 19.27
#